data_AF-A0A502IP73-F1
#
_entry.id   AF-A0A502IP73-F1
#
_cell.length_a   1.000
_cell.length_b   1.000
_cell.length_c   1.000
_cell.angle_alpha   90.00
_cell.angle_beta   90.00
_cell.angle_gamma   90.00
#
_symmetry.space_group_name_H-M   'P 1'
#
loop_
_entity.id
_entity.type
_entity.pdbx_description
1 polymer ?
#
loop_
_entity_poly.entity_id
_entity_poly.type
_entity_poly.pdbx_seq_one_letter_code
_entity_poly.pdbx_strand_id
1 'polypeptide(L)'
;MHKDLSPAFAQLKNEHEPLRELMEEFYEQAITMGKTGDERSYVESLRSLEEKVDSFLVLLEEHSKQEEAIFFPMMYTLTGGENGPIAVMEEEHKEAKNHFARFKEKMSTVGLTINKNTAIIIADQVAKAYVVLSDHFMKEEMVLFPMANQLLLEEQKDELNRRLIERKG
;
A
#
# COMPACT_ATOMS: atom_id res chain seq x y z
N MET A 1 -21.47 7.65 -21.04
CA MET A 1 -21.69 8.23 -19.70
C MET A 1 -20.79 7.44 -18.77
N HIS A 2 -19.70 8.02 -18.26
CA HIS A 2 -18.97 7.36 -17.19
C HIS A 2 -19.91 7.32 -15.99
N LYS A 3 -20.37 6.12 -15.61
CA LYS A 3 -21.18 5.95 -14.41
C LYS A 3 -20.25 6.25 -13.25
N ASP A 4 -20.64 7.16 -12.36
CA ASP A 4 -19.90 7.44 -11.14
C ASP A 4 -19.68 6.13 -10.36
N LEU A 5 -18.57 6.06 -9.62
CA LEU A 5 -18.30 4.92 -8.74
C LEU A 5 -19.43 4.80 -7.69
N SER A 6 -19.86 3.57 -7.40
CA SER A 6 -20.76 3.34 -6.27
C SER A 6 -20.12 3.80 -4.95
N PRO A 7 -20.91 4.07 -3.89
CA PRO A 7 -20.38 4.52 -2.61
C PRO A 7 -19.24 3.65 -2.07
N ALA A 8 -19.32 2.33 -2.21
CA ALA A 8 -18.27 1.40 -1.80
C ALA A 8 -16.93 1.65 -2.51
N PHE A 9 -16.94 1.78 -3.84
CA PHE A 9 -15.73 2.00 -4.62
C PHE A 9 -15.20 3.43 -4.47
N ALA A 10 -16.08 4.41 -4.29
CA ALA A 10 -15.67 5.76 -3.94
C ALA A 10 -14.97 5.79 -2.57
N GLN A 11 -15.46 5.02 -1.59
CA GLN A 11 -14.81 4.89 -0.28
C GLN A 11 -13.39 4.30 -0.39
N LEU A 12 -13.24 3.13 -1.03
CA LEU A 12 -11.92 2.49 -1.18
C LEU A 12 -10.93 3.43 -1.89
N LYS A 13 -11.37 4.10 -2.97
CA LYS A 13 -10.56 5.11 -3.65
C LYS A 13 -10.17 6.29 -2.75
N ASN A 14 -11.08 6.78 -1.92
CA ASN A 14 -10.79 7.90 -1.03
C ASN A 14 -9.79 7.54 0.09
N GLU A 15 -9.65 6.25 0.42
CA GLU A 15 -8.63 5.79 1.37
C GLU A 15 -7.20 5.90 0.82
N HIS A 16 -7.04 5.96 -0.52
CA HIS A 16 -5.73 6.11 -1.15
C HIS A 16 -5.11 7.49 -0.94
N GLU A 17 -5.90 8.55 -0.72
CA GLU A 17 -5.37 9.91 -0.54
C GLU A 17 -4.43 10.02 0.67
N PRO A 18 -4.84 9.69 1.91
CA PRO A 18 -3.92 9.74 3.05
C PRO A 18 -2.77 8.73 2.94
N LEU A 19 -2.97 7.59 2.26
CA LEU A 19 -1.91 6.63 1.98
C LEU A 19 -0.83 7.23 1.07
N ARG A 20 -1.24 7.94 0.01
CA ARG A 20 -0.33 8.61 -0.93
C ARG A 20 0.47 9.72 -0.27
N GLU A 21 -0.16 10.54 0.59
CA GLU A 21 0.54 11.60 1.31
C GLU A 21 1.70 11.03 2.15
N LEU A 22 1.44 10.00 2.95
CA LEU A 22 2.48 9.32 3.73
C LEU A 22 3.54 8.64 2.84
N MET A 23 3.13 8.05 1.72
CA MET A 23 4.02 7.42 0.74
C MET A 23 5.01 8.41 0.15
N GLU A 24 4.55 9.59 -0.25
CA GLU A 24 5.39 10.64 -0.80
C GLU A 24 6.45 11.11 0.22
N GLU A 25 6.05 11.31 1.48
CA GLU A 25 6.96 11.71 2.56
C GLU A 25 8.08 10.69 2.81
N PHE A 26 7.74 9.41 2.99
CA PHE A 26 8.76 8.41 3.25
C PHE A 26 9.60 8.10 2.01
N TYR A 27 9.03 8.27 0.80
CA TYR A 27 9.74 8.01 -0.44
C TYR A 27 10.82 9.06 -0.68
N GLU A 28 10.49 10.35 -0.53
CA GLU A 28 11.46 11.44 -0.65
C GLU A 28 12.63 11.24 0.33
N GLN A 29 12.33 10.90 1.58
CA GLN A 29 13.35 10.61 2.57
C GLN A 29 14.20 9.38 2.20
N ALA A 30 13.58 8.31 1.70
CA ALA A 30 14.28 7.10 1.31
C ALA A 30 15.27 7.36 0.16
N ILE A 31 14.87 8.09 -0.90
CA ILE A 31 15.73 8.37 -2.07
C ILE A 31 16.79 9.44 -1.82
N THR A 32 16.67 10.20 -0.73
CA THR A 32 17.66 11.20 -0.32
C THR A 32 18.64 10.68 0.73
N MET A 33 18.42 9.46 1.26
CA MET A 33 19.30 8.81 2.22
C MET A 33 20.76 8.81 1.75
N GLY A 34 21.68 9.23 2.63
CA GLY A 34 23.11 9.26 2.33
C GLY A 34 23.58 10.38 1.41
N LYS A 35 22.71 11.29 0.93
CA LYS A 35 23.14 12.46 0.12
C LYS A 35 23.96 13.46 0.95
N THR A 36 23.57 13.69 2.20
CA THR A 36 24.21 14.60 3.16
C THR A 36 24.29 13.95 4.54
N GLY A 37 25.14 14.45 5.43
CA GLY A 37 25.28 13.94 6.80
C GLY A 37 26.41 12.91 6.97
N ASP A 38 26.42 12.28 8.14
CA ASP A 38 27.39 11.30 8.62
C ASP A 38 26.71 10.04 9.19
N GLU A 39 27.54 9.09 9.65
CA GLU A 39 27.08 7.78 10.14
C GLU A 39 26.08 7.82 11.31
N ARG A 40 26.11 8.87 12.15
CA ARG A 40 25.12 9.03 13.23
C ARG A 40 23.82 9.59 12.70
N SER A 41 23.91 10.64 11.87
CA SER A 41 22.73 11.25 11.26
C SER A 41 21.95 10.27 10.35
N TYR A 42 22.63 9.29 9.75
CA TYR A 42 21.95 8.23 9.00
C TYR A 42 21.09 7.32 9.88
N VAL A 43 21.53 7.03 11.11
CA VAL A 43 20.72 6.27 12.07
C VAL A 43 19.47 7.06 12.45
N GLU A 44 19.63 8.35 12.77
CA GLU A 44 18.50 9.23 13.10
C GLU A 44 17.50 9.34 11.94
N SER A 45 18.01 9.49 10.71
CA SER A 45 17.18 9.52 9.50
C SER A 45 16.46 8.20 9.28
N LEU A 46 17.11 7.04 9.49
CA LEU A 46 16.46 5.74 9.38
C LEU A 46 15.38 5.52 10.44
N ARG A 47 15.58 6.00 11.68
CA ARG A 47 14.57 5.93 12.75
C ARG A 47 13.35 6.80 12.43
N SER A 48 13.58 8.01 11.94
CA SER A 48 12.47 8.86 11.47
C SER A 48 11.74 8.25 10.27
N LEU A 49 12.45 7.58 9.36
CA LEU A 49 11.84 6.84 8.25
C LEU A 49 10.97 5.68 8.78
N GLU A 50 11.45 4.98 9.80
CA GLU A 50 10.72 3.90 10.46
C GLU A 50 9.40 4.35 11.09
N GLU A 51 9.37 5.51 11.75
CA GLU A 51 8.14 6.09 12.31
C GLU A 51 7.08 6.41 11.23
N LYS A 52 7.51 6.93 10.07
CA LYS A 52 6.62 7.17 8.93
C LYS A 52 6.07 5.87 8.35
N VAL A 53 6.93 4.87 8.18
CA VAL A 53 6.54 3.54 7.71
C VAL A 53 5.53 2.90 8.67
N ASP A 54 5.74 3.01 9.98
CA ASP A 54 4.82 2.45 10.98
C ASP A 54 3.44 3.11 10.92
N SER A 55 3.40 4.44 10.75
CA SER A 55 2.13 5.17 10.59
C SER A 55 1.40 4.76 9.31
N PHE A 56 2.14 4.59 8.21
CA PHE A 56 1.60 4.14 6.94
C PHE A 56 1.05 2.70 7.01
N LEU A 57 1.79 1.77 7.63
CA LEU A 57 1.40 0.37 7.71
C LEU A 57 0.08 0.15 8.46
N VAL A 58 -0.24 1.00 9.45
CA VAL A 58 -1.54 0.96 10.13
C VAL A 58 -2.69 1.19 9.14
N LEU A 59 -2.56 2.20 8.27
CA LEU A 59 -3.59 2.53 7.28
C LEU A 59 -3.63 1.49 6.15
N LEU A 60 -2.46 1.10 5.63
CA LEU A 60 -2.38 0.13 4.54
C LEU A 60 -2.97 -1.22 4.95
N GLU A 61 -2.74 -1.65 6.19
CA GLU A 61 -3.25 -2.92 6.70
C GLU A 61 -4.78 -2.90 6.81
N GLU A 62 -5.40 -1.79 7.19
CA GLU A 62 -6.86 -1.67 7.23
C GLU A 62 -7.46 -1.69 5.82
N HIS A 63 -6.86 -0.92 4.91
CA HIS A 63 -7.28 -0.83 3.51
C HIS A 63 -7.17 -2.19 2.80
N SER A 64 -5.96 -2.78 2.76
CA SER A 64 -5.74 -4.08 2.11
C SER A 64 -6.57 -5.20 2.71
N LYS A 65 -6.87 -5.15 4.01
CA LYS A 65 -7.79 -6.11 4.65
C LYS A 65 -9.21 -6.00 4.10
N GLN A 66 -9.73 -4.80 3.89
CA GLN A 66 -11.05 -4.59 3.32
C GLN A 66 -11.13 -5.19 1.92
N GLU A 67 -10.05 -5.04 1.16
CA GLU A 67 -9.97 -5.57 -0.19
C GLU A 67 -9.88 -7.11 -0.19
N GLU A 68 -8.88 -7.67 0.47
CA GLU A 68 -8.59 -9.11 0.49
C GLU A 68 -9.71 -9.94 1.13
N ALA A 69 -10.39 -9.42 2.16
CA ALA A 69 -11.42 -10.18 2.89
C ALA A 69 -12.86 -9.97 2.38
N ILE A 70 -13.09 -8.94 1.57
CA ILE A 70 -14.44 -8.53 1.15
C ILE A 70 -14.49 -8.36 -0.36
N PHE A 71 -13.74 -7.41 -0.91
CA PHE A 71 -13.86 -7.02 -2.31
C PHE A 71 -13.27 -8.05 -3.29
N PHE A 72 -12.00 -8.43 -3.10
CA PHE A 72 -11.30 -9.37 -3.99
C PHE A 72 -12.02 -10.71 -4.14
N PRO A 73 -12.56 -11.33 -3.07
CA PRO A 73 -13.37 -12.55 -3.19
C PRO A 73 -14.59 -12.41 -4.11
N MET A 74 -15.22 -11.23 -4.15
CA MET A 74 -16.37 -10.98 -5.02
C MET A 74 -15.99 -10.89 -6.50
N MET A 75 -14.75 -10.50 -6.79
CA MET A 75 -14.24 -10.31 -8.15
C MET A 75 -13.42 -11.48 -8.69
N TYR A 76 -12.97 -12.38 -7.82
CA TYR A 76 -12.02 -13.44 -8.15
C TYR A 76 -12.46 -14.29 -9.35
N THR A 77 -13.59 -14.98 -9.24
CA THR A 77 -14.10 -15.83 -10.33
C THR A 77 -14.57 -15.00 -11.54
N LEU A 78 -15.09 -13.80 -11.32
CA LEU A 78 -15.57 -12.91 -12.39
C LEU A 78 -14.46 -12.42 -13.31
N THR A 79 -13.21 -12.45 -12.83
CA THR A 79 -12.05 -11.90 -13.54
C THR A 79 -11.00 -12.95 -13.91
N GLY A 80 -11.33 -14.25 -13.79
CA GLY A 80 -10.46 -15.34 -14.27
C GLY A 80 -9.73 -16.13 -13.18
N GLY A 81 -10.06 -15.92 -11.90
CA GLY A 81 -9.56 -16.72 -10.77
C GLY A 81 -8.05 -16.64 -10.59
N GLU A 82 -7.39 -17.80 -10.41
CA GLU A 82 -5.96 -17.91 -10.12
C GLU A 82 -5.04 -17.24 -11.16
N ASN A 83 -5.48 -17.10 -12.40
CA ASN A 83 -4.72 -16.44 -13.48
C ASN A 83 -5.27 -15.04 -13.82
N GLY A 84 -6.22 -14.55 -13.01
CA GLY A 84 -6.89 -13.28 -13.19
C GLY A 84 -6.15 -12.10 -12.54
N PRO A 85 -6.66 -10.87 -12.76
CA PRO A 85 -6.06 -9.66 -12.20
C PRO A 85 -6.07 -9.65 -10.67
N ILE A 86 -7.06 -10.26 -10.01
CA ILE A 86 -7.10 -10.31 -8.53
C ILE A 86 -5.88 -11.03 -7.94
N ALA A 87 -5.42 -12.12 -8.56
CA ALA A 87 -4.22 -12.83 -8.09
C ALA A 87 -2.96 -11.96 -8.21
N VAL A 88 -2.90 -11.08 -9.22
CA VAL A 88 -1.81 -10.11 -9.38
C VAL A 88 -1.87 -9.04 -8.28
N MET A 89 -3.07 -8.52 -7.98
CA MET A 89 -3.26 -7.53 -6.90
C MET A 89 -2.83 -8.09 -5.54
N GLU A 90 -3.22 -9.33 -5.22
CA GLU A 90 -2.83 -10.00 -3.98
C GLU A 90 -1.30 -10.22 -3.88
N GLU A 91 -0.64 -10.57 -4.99
CA GLU A 91 0.83 -10.71 -4.98
C GLU A 91 1.53 -9.35 -4.83
N GLU A 92 0.99 -8.27 -5.40
CA GLU A 92 1.52 -6.92 -5.23
C GLU A 92 1.39 -6.41 -3.79
N HIS A 93 0.25 -6.68 -3.12
CA HIS A 93 0.12 -6.45 -1.68
C HIS A 93 1.21 -7.18 -0.89
N LYS A 94 1.41 -8.46 -1.19
CA LYS A 94 2.44 -9.28 -0.55
C LYS A 94 3.85 -8.77 -0.86
N GLU A 95 4.14 -8.36 -2.09
CA GLU A 95 5.43 -7.81 -2.48
C GLU A 95 5.75 -6.52 -1.71
N ALA A 96 4.81 -5.57 -1.67
CA ALA A 96 4.96 -4.33 -0.92
C ALA A 96 5.17 -4.59 0.59
N LYS A 97 4.32 -5.44 1.20
CA LYS A 97 4.45 -5.83 2.61
C LYS A 97 5.80 -6.51 2.90
N ASN A 98 6.32 -7.32 1.98
CA ASN A 98 7.62 -7.96 2.12
C ASN A 98 8.78 -6.96 2.09
N HIS A 99 8.69 -5.88 1.31
CA HIS A 99 9.67 -4.81 1.34
C HIS A 99 9.70 -4.09 2.68
N PHE A 100 8.55 -3.74 3.24
CA PHE A 100 8.49 -3.17 4.58
C PHE A 100 8.99 -4.13 5.66
N ALA A 101 8.66 -5.42 5.57
CA ALA A 101 9.18 -6.42 6.50
C ALA A 101 10.71 -6.50 6.47
N ARG A 102 11.32 -6.52 5.28
CA ARG A 102 12.79 -6.49 5.11
C ARG A 102 13.41 -5.20 5.65
N PHE A 103 12.73 -4.06 5.49
CA PHE A 103 13.16 -2.80 6.09
C PHE A 103 13.19 -2.91 7.63
N LYS A 104 12.08 -3.34 8.26
CA LYS A 104 11.97 -3.48 9.72
C LYS A 104 12.95 -4.52 10.30
N GLU A 105 13.15 -5.63 9.59
CA GLU A 105 14.16 -6.63 9.97
C GLU A 105 15.55 -6.01 10.03
N LYS A 106 15.96 -5.24 9.01
CA LYS A 106 17.26 -4.56 9.01
C LYS A 106 17.35 -3.50 10.10
N MET A 107 16.28 -2.74 10.36
CA MET A 107 16.21 -1.74 11.44
C MET A 107 16.46 -2.33 12.83
N SER A 108 16.09 -3.59 13.06
CA SER A 108 16.38 -4.30 14.32
C SER A 108 17.87 -4.49 14.60
N THR A 109 18.71 -4.40 13.56
CA THR A 109 20.17 -4.58 13.64
C THR A 109 20.95 -3.26 13.64
N VAL A 110 20.27 -2.12 13.46
CA VAL A 110 20.91 -0.80 13.40
C VAL A 110 21.37 -0.36 14.78
N GLY A 111 22.70 -0.21 14.94
CA GLY A 111 23.35 0.30 16.15
C GLY A 111 23.42 1.83 16.22
N LEU A 112 24.42 2.36 16.94
CA LEU A 112 24.61 3.81 17.13
C LEU A 112 25.16 4.54 15.89
N THR A 113 25.81 3.81 14.98
CA THR A 113 26.32 4.33 13.72
C THR A 113 26.07 3.33 12.60
N ILE A 114 25.98 3.84 11.38
CA ILE A 114 25.84 3.01 10.18
C ILE A 114 26.58 3.64 9.01
N ASN A 115 27.29 2.84 8.22
CA ASN A 115 27.91 3.37 7.01
C ASN A 115 26.85 3.77 5.97
N LYS A 116 27.20 4.76 5.14
CA LYS A 116 26.33 5.32 4.09
C LYS A 116 25.68 4.25 3.20
N ASN A 117 26.45 3.31 2.68
CA ASN A 117 25.94 2.32 1.73
C ASN A 117 24.89 1.41 2.36
N THR A 118 25.10 1.02 3.62
CA THR A 118 24.14 0.18 4.35
C THR A 118 22.87 0.96 4.64
N ALA A 119 22.96 2.24 5.02
CA ALA A 119 21.79 3.08 5.22
C ALA A 119 20.95 3.23 3.94
N ILE A 120 21.60 3.44 2.79
CA ILE A 120 20.95 3.50 1.48
C ILE A 120 20.23 2.18 1.16
N ILE A 121 20.87 1.03 1.37
CA ILE A 121 20.27 -0.29 1.11
C ILE A 121 19.06 -0.57 2.00
N ILE A 122 19.07 -0.08 3.25
CA ILE A 122 17.92 -0.20 4.15
C ILE A 122 16.77 0.65 3.62
N ALA A 123 17.02 1.94 3.36
CA ALA A 123 16.02 2.88 2.86
C ALA A 123 15.45 2.47 1.48
N ASP A 124 16.25 1.85 0.62
CA ASP A 124 15.84 1.34 -0.70
C ASP A 124 14.69 0.32 -0.62
N GLN A 125 14.53 -0.42 0.48
CA GLN A 125 13.37 -1.28 0.66
C GLN A 125 12.06 -0.47 0.70
N VAL A 126 12.06 0.68 1.38
CA VAL A 126 10.89 1.58 1.46
C VAL A 126 10.61 2.18 0.08
N ALA A 127 11.65 2.57 -0.66
CA ALA A 127 11.51 3.08 -2.02
C ALA A 127 10.93 2.03 -3.00
N LYS A 128 11.28 0.76 -2.83
CA LYS A 128 10.70 -0.34 -3.63
C LYS A 128 9.23 -0.58 -3.32
N ALA A 129 8.87 -0.56 -2.03
CA ALA A 129 7.47 -0.66 -1.63
C ALA A 129 6.61 0.47 -2.22
N TYR A 130 7.15 1.70 -2.24
CA TYR A 130 6.51 2.86 -2.87
C TYR A 130 6.17 2.61 -4.34
N VAL A 131 7.12 2.08 -5.12
CA VAL A 131 6.94 1.84 -6.55
C VAL A 131 5.83 0.81 -6.79
N VAL A 132 5.83 -0.30 -6.04
CA VAL A 132 4.80 -1.34 -6.13
C VAL A 132 3.42 -0.75 -5.83
N LEU A 133 3.27 -0.04 -4.71
CA LEU A 133 1.98 0.48 -4.27
C LEU A 133 1.46 1.62 -5.16
N SER A 134 2.37 2.40 -5.75
CA SER A 134 1.98 3.47 -6.68
C SER A 134 1.36 2.90 -7.96
N ASP A 135 1.95 1.82 -8.51
CA ASP A 135 1.38 1.09 -9.63
C ASP A 135 0.10 0.35 -9.24
N HIS A 136 0.05 -0.22 -8.05
CA HIS A 136 -1.11 -0.90 -7.48
C HIS A 136 -2.34 0.03 -7.41
N PHE A 137 -2.22 1.17 -6.71
CA PHE A 137 -3.33 2.12 -6.58
C PHE A 137 -3.78 2.68 -7.93
N MET A 138 -2.86 2.84 -8.89
CA MET A 138 -3.21 3.24 -10.24
C MET A 138 -4.07 2.17 -10.94
N LYS A 139 -3.69 0.89 -10.83
CA LYS A 139 -4.48 -0.23 -11.39
C LYS A 139 -5.86 -0.29 -10.76
N GLU A 140 -5.96 -0.08 -9.46
CA GLU A 140 -7.24 -0.08 -8.77
C GLU A 140 -8.17 1.02 -9.26
N GLU A 141 -7.69 2.26 -9.23
CA GLU A 141 -8.52 3.40 -9.55
C GLU A 141 -8.89 3.50 -11.04
N MET A 142 -7.95 3.13 -11.92
CA MET A 142 -8.12 3.29 -13.36
C MET A 142 -8.75 2.06 -14.02
N VAL A 143 -8.60 0.87 -13.41
CA VAL A 143 -9.02 -0.40 -14.02
C VAL A 143 -9.96 -1.17 -13.11
N LEU A 144 -9.51 -1.57 -11.92
CA LEU A 144 -10.24 -2.55 -11.11
C LEU A 144 -11.57 -2.01 -10.57
N PHE A 145 -11.58 -0.82 -9.96
CA PHE A 145 -12.80 -0.23 -9.41
C PHE A 145 -13.81 0.13 -10.51
N PRO A 146 -13.44 0.77 -11.64
CA PRO A 146 -14.38 1.00 -12.73
C PRO A 146 -14.94 -0.30 -13.34
N MET A 147 -14.10 -1.32 -13.49
CA MET A 147 -14.51 -2.63 -14.00
C MET A 147 -15.48 -3.31 -13.03
N ALA A 148 -15.16 -3.37 -11.74
CA ALA A 148 -16.01 -3.95 -10.72
C ALA A 148 -17.36 -3.21 -10.58
N ASN A 149 -17.34 -1.87 -10.69
CA ASN A 149 -18.55 -1.05 -10.68
C ASN A 149 -19.49 -1.35 -11.87
N GLN A 150 -18.97 -1.91 -12.97
CA GLN A 150 -19.77 -2.35 -14.11
C GLN A 150 -20.20 -3.82 -14.01
N LEU A 151 -19.33 -4.70 -13.49
CA LEU A 151 -19.56 -6.14 -13.42
C LEU A 151 -20.48 -6.56 -12.27
N LEU A 152 -20.36 -5.92 -11.11
CA LEU A 152 -21.20 -6.25 -9.96
C LEU A 152 -22.64 -5.76 -10.14
N LEU A 153 -23.59 -6.57 -9.69
CA LEU A 153 -24.99 -6.17 -9.55
C LEU A 153 -25.12 -5.11 -8.44
N GLU A 154 -26.19 -4.31 -8.48
CA GLU A 154 -26.42 -3.26 -7.47
C GLU A 154 -26.52 -3.88 -6.05
N GLU A 155 -27.19 -5.02 -5.87
CA GLU A 155 -27.26 -5.74 -4.59
C GLU A 155 -25.88 -6.16 -4.06
N GLN A 156 -24.95 -6.52 -4.95
CA GLN A 156 -23.58 -6.86 -4.56
C GLN A 156 -22.79 -5.62 -4.14
N LYS A 157 -23.00 -4.48 -4.81
CA LYS A 157 -22.38 -3.21 -4.41
C LYS A 157 -22.90 -2.71 -3.08
N ASP A 158 -24.20 -2.86 -2.82
CA ASP A 158 -24.83 -2.54 -1.54
C ASP A 158 -24.27 -3.42 -0.42
N GLU A 159 -24.11 -4.72 -0.68
CA GLU A 159 -23.49 -5.65 0.26
C GLU A 159 -22.03 -5.30 0.56
N LEU A 160 -21.24 -4.96 -0.47
CA LEU A 160 -19.87 -4.47 -0.29
C LEU A 160 -19.86 -3.22 0.61
N ASN A 161 -20.69 -2.22 0.29
CA ASN A 161 -20.79 -0.99 1.07
C ASN A 161 -21.13 -1.26 2.54
N ARG A 162 -22.11 -2.13 2.81
CA ARG A 162 -22.51 -2.52 4.16
C ARG A 162 -21.36 -3.16 4.93
N ARG A 163 -20.65 -4.12 4.32
CA ARG A 163 -19.51 -4.82 4.96
C ARG A 163 -18.33 -3.89 5.23
N LEU A 164 -18.08 -2.90 4.36
CA LEU A 164 -17.04 -1.89 4.58
C LEU A 164 -17.37 -0.99 5.77
N ILE A 165 -18.64 -0.58 5.93
CA ILE A 165 -19.08 0.25 7.06
C ILE A 165 -19.01 -0.54 8.38
N GLU A 166 -19.49 -1.78 8.40
CA GLU A 166 -19.50 -2.63 9.60
C GLU A 166 -18.11 -2.92 10.16
N ARG A 167 -17.07 -2.91 9.32
CA ARG A 167 -15.69 -3.14 9.76
C ARG A 167 -15.03 -1.91 10.39
N LYS A 168 -15.50 -0.71 10.04
CA LYS A 168 -14.97 0.56 10.54
C LYS A 168 -15.58 1.01 11.87
N GLY A 169 -16.72 0.44 12.27
CA GLY A 169 -17.41 0.73 13.53
C GLY A 169 -17.06 -0.24 14.64
#